data_AF-A0A1I3KMI3-F1
#
_entry.id   AF-A0A1I3KMI3-F1
#
_cell.length_a   1.000
_cell.length_b   1.000
_cell.length_c   1.000
_cell.angle_alpha   90.00
_cell.angle_beta   90.00
_cell.angle_gamma   90.00
#
_symmetry.space_group_name_H-M   'P 1'
#
loop_
_entity.id
_entity.type
_entity.pdbx_description
1 polymer ?
#
loop_
_entity_poly.entity_id
_entity_poly.type
_entity_poly.pdbx_seq_one_letter_code
_entity_poly.pdbx_strand_id
1 'polypeptide(L)'
;MAESSSMTLLPALVDVGTTLESATGFGRYLLVFVLAMLPAVEPFIVIPVAIGLGLDPILTGLAAFAGSTAAVASIVVAHQRIAAWWRRRTGSDPTASSDRYDRTRRVWERYGLTGLAFAGPILAGIHLTALLAAVAGSNGRVTLAWLTVGLAAWTVALVGATVGGLSLLGVA
;
A
#
# COMPACT_ATOMS: atom_id res chain seq x y z
N MET A 1 33.72 4.47 -11.29
CA MET A 1 33.23 5.28 -10.15
C MET A 1 31.74 5.02 -10.06
N ALA A 2 31.36 3.96 -9.34
CA ALA A 2 29.97 3.54 -9.18
C ALA A 2 29.56 3.93 -7.77
N GLU A 3 29.00 5.12 -7.61
CA GLU A 3 28.29 5.48 -6.39
C GLU A 3 27.01 4.64 -6.38
N SER A 4 27.07 3.55 -5.62
CA SER A 4 25.89 2.80 -5.21
C SER A 4 24.91 3.80 -4.59
N SER A 5 23.76 3.96 -5.22
CA SER A 5 22.61 4.65 -4.66
C SER A 5 22.15 3.90 -3.40
N SER A 6 22.81 4.17 -2.28
CA SER A 6 22.33 3.85 -0.95
C SER A 6 21.07 4.66 -0.76
N MET A 7 19.92 4.03 -1.07
CA MET A 7 18.59 4.49 -0.72
C MET A 7 18.62 4.79 0.77
N THR A 8 18.81 6.07 1.09
CA THR A 8 19.21 6.49 2.42
C THR A 8 17.92 6.53 3.22
N LEU A 9 17.62 5.43 3.90
CA LEU A 9 16.45 5.33 4.77
C LEU A 9 16.54 6.35 5.92
N LEU A 10 17.75 6.72 6.32
CA LEU A 10 18.01 7.68 7.40
C LEU A 10 17.32 9.05 7.22
N PRO A 11 17.49 9.78 6.10
CA PRO A 11 16.78 11.05 5.91
C PRO A 11 15.26 10.88 5.87
N ALA A 12 14.73 9.81 5.26
CA ALA A 12 13.29 9.56 5.24
C ALA A 12 12.74 9.27 6.65
N LEU A 13 13.46 8.49 7.46
CA LEU A 13 13.13 8.21 8.85
C LEU A 13 13.15 9.50 9.70
N VAL A 14 14.15 10.36 9.50
CA VAL A 14 14.27 11.65 10.21
C VAL A 14 13.16 12.62 9.80
N ASP A 15 12.82 12.72 8.52
CA ASP A 15 11.71 13.57 8.04
C ASP A 15 10.37 13.11 8.59
N VAL A 16 10.09 11.80 8.54
CA VAL A 16 8.86 11.22 9.10
C VAL A 16 8.82 11.43 10.62
N GLY A 17 9.96 11.23 11.29
CA GLY A 17 10.08 11.39 12.73
C GLY A 17 9.80 12.81 13.20
N THR A 18 10.48 13.79 12.61
CA THR A 18 10.29 15.22 12.93
C THR A 18 8.87 15.70 12.64
N THR A 19 8.27 15.24 11.53
CA THR A 19 6.90 15.59 11.17
C THR A 19 5.90 15.05 12.20
N LEU A 20 6.08 13.81 12.66
CA LEU A 20 5.23 13.20 13.70
C LEU A 20 5.43 13.82 15.08
N GLU A 21 6.67 14.17 15.44
CA GLU A 21 6.98 14.84 16.72
C GLU A 21 6.32 16.21 16.83
N SER A 22 6.27 16.96 15.72
CA SER A 22 5.67 18.31 15.66
C SER A 22 4.15 18.33 15.89
N ALA A 23 3.47 17.20 15.68
CA ALA A 23 2.02 17.08 15.86
C ALA A 23 1.66 16.67 17.31
N THR A 24 0.57 17.22 17.84
CA THR A 24 0.12 16.94 19.22
C THR A 24 -1.05 15.95 19.24
N GLY A 25 -1.00 14.98 20.16
CA GLY A 25 -2.09 14.04 20.45
C GLY A 25 -2.68 13.36 19.21
N PHE A 26 -3.97 13.65 18.93
CA PHE A 26 -4.72 13.11 17.79
C PHE A 26 -4.09 13.45 16.42
N GLY A 27 -3.41 14.60 16.32
CA GLY A 27 -2.77 15.03 15.08
C GLY A 27 -1.71 14.05 14.57
N ARG A 28 -1.05 13.31 15.48
CA ARG A 28 -0.05 12.30 15.11
C ARG A 28 -0.66 11.13 14.33
N TYR A 29 -1.83 10.65 14.76
CA TYR A 29 -2.53 9.56 14.06
C TYR A 29 -3.10 10.02 12.71
N LEU A 30 -3.58 11.26 12.62
CA LEU A 30 -3.96 11.85 11.34
C LEU A 30 -2.76 11.94 10.39
N LEU A 31 -1.59 12.29 10.92
CA LEU A 31 -0.37 12.38 10.13
C LEU A 31 0.10 11.00 9.65
N VAL A 32 0.04 9.98 10.51
CA VAL A 32 0.26 8.56 10.11
C VAL A 32 -0.68 8.18 8.97
N PHE A 33 -1.97 8.52 9.07
CA PHE A 33 -2.94 8.27 8.02
C PHE A 33 -2.56 8.96 6.70
N VAL A 34 -2.22 10.25 6.73
CA VAL A 34 -1.86 11.01 5.52
C VAL A 34 -0.54 10.52 4.92
N LEU A 35 0.47 10.24 5.75
CA LEU A 35 1.75 9.69 5.29
C LEU A 35 1.55 8.32 4.65
N ALA A 36 0.80 7.41 5.28
CA ALA A 36 0.53 6.08 4.73
C ALA A 36 -0.32 6.10 3.44
N MET A 37 -0.97 7.23 3.14
CA MET A 37 -1.69 7.44 1.88
C MET A 37 -0.72 7.79 0.72
N LEU A 38 0.43 8.41 1.03
CA LEU A 38 1.38 8.87 0.02
C LEU A 38 2.17 7.69 -0.58
N PRO A 39 2.24 7.56 -1.92
CA PRO A 39 3.03 6.50 -2.57
C PRO A 39 4.52 6.52 -2.24
N ALA A 40 5.06 7.70 -1.97
CA ALA A 40 6.47 7.88 -1.64
C ALA A 40 6.80 7.47 -0.20
N VAL A 41 5.79 7.41 0.68
CA VAL A 41 5.97 7.15 2.10
C VAL A 41 5.26 5.84 2.43
N GLU A 42 5.97 4.74 2.26
CA GLU A 42 5.36 3.44 2.49
C GLU A 42 5.12 3.15 3.98
N PRO A 43 4.03 2.42 4.31
CA PRO A 43 3.74 1.94 5.67
C PRO A 43 4.89 1.18 6.33
N PHE A 44 5.78 0.57 5.54
CA PHE A 44 7.00 -0.10 6.00
C PHE A 44 7.95 0.83 6.76
N ILE A 45 7.89 2.15 6.52
CA ILE A 45 8.68 3.16 7.23
C ILE A 45 7.83 3.84 8.30
N VAL A 46 6.59 4.23 7.96
CA VAL A 46 5.72 5.00 8.84
C VAL A 46 5.39 4.25 10.13
N ILE A 47 5.04 2.97 10.05
CA ILE A 47 4.62 2.17 11.20
C ILE A 47 5.77 2.00 12.20
N PRO A 48 6.98 1.55 11.79
CA PRO A 48 8.11 1.46 12.71
C PRO A 48 8.50 2.78 13.36
N VAL A 49 8.54 3.87 12.60
CA VAL A 49 8.89 5.20 13.14
C VAL A 49 7.85 5.65 14.16
N ALA A 50 6.56 5.59 13.81
CA ALA A 50 5.49 6.03 14.70
C ALA A 50 5.48 5.25 16.03
N ILE A 51 5.59 3.91 15.97
CA ILE A 51 5.65 3.08 17.19
C ILE A 51 6.95 3.36 17.96
N GLY A 52 8.08 3.53 17.26
CA GLY A 52 9.36 3.88 17.87
C GLY A 52 9.34 5.24 18.59
N LEU A 53 8.50 6.17 18.14
CA LEU A 53 8.21 7.45 18.83
C LEU A 53 7.22 7.31 19.99
N GLY A 54 6.83 6.09 20.34
CA GLY A 54 5.94 5.79 21.48
C GLY A 54 4.45 5.94 21.18
N LEU A 55 4.02 5.97 19.91
CA LEU A 55 2.59 5.91 19.58
C LEU A 55 2.03 4.52 19.88
N ASP A 56 0.74 4.47 20.23
CA ASP A 56 0.04 3.20 20.46
C ASP A 56 0.09 2.33 19.19
N PRO A 57 0.57 1.07 19.27
CA PRO A 57 0.73 0.21 18.10
C PRO A 57 -0.59 -0.09 17.38
N ILE A 58 -1.69 -0.23 18.12
CA ILE A 58 -2.99 -0.60 17.57
C ILE A 58 -3.55 0.59 16.78
N LEU A 59 -3.57 1.78 17.39
CA LEU A 59 -4.04 3.01 16.74
C LEU A 59 -3.17 3.39 15.54
N THR A 60 -1.85 3.20 15.65
CA THR A 60 -0.92 3.42 14.54
C THR A 60 -1.22 2.47 13.37
N GLY A 61 -1.41 1.18 13.66
CA GLY A 61 -1.79 0.18 12.66
C GLY A 61 -3.11 0.55 11.95
N LEU A 62 -4.14 0.93 12.71
CA LEU A 62 -5.44 1.33 12.16
C LEU A 62 -5.32 2.58 11.27
N ALA A 63 -4.60 3.60 11.72
CA ALA A 63 -4.40 4.83 10.96
C ALA A 63 -3.64 4.56 9.64
N ALA A 64 -2.55 3.80 9.71
CA ALA A 64 -1.76 3.43 8.53
C ALA A 64 -2.58 2.58 7.55
N PHE A 65 -3.29 1.57 8.05
CA PHE A 65 -4.17 0.72 7.24
C PHE A 65 -5.25 1.52 6.53
N ALA A 66 -5.93 2.43 7.25
CA ALA A 66 -6.96 3.28 6.68
C ALA A 66 -6.41 4.21 5.60
N GLY A 67 -5.26 4.83 5.83
CA GLY A 67 -4.59 5.72 4.86
C GLY A 67 -4.20 4.98 3.58
N SER A 68 -3.56 3.82 3.72
CA SER A 68 -3.15 3.01 2.58
C SER A 68 -4.34 2.41 1.82
N THR A 69 -5.38 1.96 2.53
CA THR A 69 -6.60 1.45 1.89
C THR A 69 -7.31 2.57 1.12
N ALA A 70 -7.35 3.79 1.65
CA ALA A 70 -7.89 4.95 0.95
C ALA A 70 -7.10 5.26 -0.34
N ALA A 71 -5.77 5.18 -0.31
CA ALA A 71 -4.93 5.35 -1.50
C ALA A 71 -5.20 4.27 -2.55
N VAL A 72 -5.20 2.99 -2.14
CA VAL A 72 -5.48 1.84 -3.01
C VAL A 72 -6.87 1.94 -3.63
N ALA A 73 -7.89 2.26 -2.84
CA ALA A 73 -9.25 2.49 -3.31
C ALA A 73 -9.31 3.60 -4.35
N SER A 74 -8.60 4.72 -4.10
CA SER A 74 -8.53 5.85 -5.02
C SER A 74 -7.92 5.44 -6.37
N ILE A 75 -6.83 4.67 -6.37
CA ILE A 75 -6.17 4.17 -7.58
C ILE A 75 -7.13 3.28 -8.38
N VAL A 76 -7.75 2.30 -7.74
CA VAL A 76 -8.63 1.34 -8.43
C VAL A 76 -9.86 2.04 -9.01
N VAL A 77 -10.48 2.95 -8.25
CA VAL A 77 -11.64 3.71 -8.72
C VAL A 77 -11.26 4.68 -9.85
N ALA A 78 -10.13 5.36 -9.74
CA ALA A 78 -9.63 6.24 -10.79
C ALA A 78 -9.39 5.46 -12.09
N HIS A 79 -8.73 4.30 -12.02
CA HIS A 79 -8.52 3.44 -13.16
C HIS A 79 -9.84 3.04 -13.84
N GLN A 80 -10.84 2.58 -13.07
CA GLN A 80 -12.15 2.23 -13.60
C GLN A 80 -12.85 3.40 -14.28
N ARG A 81 -12.79 4.60 -13.68
CA ARG A 81 -13.40 5.81 -14.26
C ARG A 81 -12.73 6.20 -15.57
N ILE A 82 -11.40 6.18 -15.62
CA ILE A 82 -10.62 6.48 -16.83
C ILE A 82 -10.94 5.48 -17.93
N ALA A 83 -10.92 4.18 -17.63
CA ALA A 83 -11.26 3.13 -18.59
C ALA A 83 -12.69 3.27 -19.13
N ALA A 84 -13.67 3.54 -18.25
CA ALA A 84 -15.06 3.77 -18.65
C ALA A 84 -15.23 5.02 -19.53
N TRP A 85 -14.53 6.10 -19.22
CA TRP A 85 -14.53 7.33 -20.02
C TRP A 85 -13.93 7.10 -21.42
N TRP A 86 -12.82 6.36 -21.49
CA TRP A 86 -12.15 6.05 -22.76
C TRP A 86 -13.04 5.22 -23.68
N ARG A 87 -13.70 4.19 -23.13
CA ARG A 87 -14.68 3.37 -23.88
C ARG A 87 -15.77 4.20 -24.55
N ARG A 88 -16.32 5.19 -23.82
CA ARG A 88 -17.35 6.09 -24.34
C ARG A 88 -16.83 7.00 -25.45
N ARG A 89 -15.52 7.33 -25.44
CA ARG A 89 -14.90 8.26 -26.39
C ARG A 89 -14.42 7.59 -27.68
N THR A 90 -13.90 6.37 -27.62
CA THR A 90 -13.25 5.72 -28.76
C THR A 90 -14.06 4.55 -29.32
N GLY A 91 -15.09 4.07 -28.60
CA GLY A 91 -15.86 2.88 -29.00
C GLY A 91 -15.09 1.56 -28.92
N SER A 92 -13.80 1.62 -28.61
CA SER A 92 -12.92 0.48 -28.33
C SER A 92 -12.87 0.24 -26.83
N ASP A 93 -12.90 -1.03 -26.42
CA ASP A 93 -12.66 -1.39 -25.03
C ASP A 93 -11.16 -1.61 -24.81
N PRO A 94 -10.44 -0.71 -24.10
CA PRO A 94 -9.03 -0.90 -23.80
C PRO A 94 -8.76 -2.10 -22.88
N THR A 95 -9.81 -2.66 -22.27
CA THR A 95 -9.77 -3.88 -21.45
C THR A 95 -10.26 -5.14 -22.19
N ALA A 96 -10.72 -5.00 -23.44
CA ALA A 96 -11.08 -6.15 -24.28
C ALA A 96 -9.81 -6.81 -24.80
N SER A 97 -9.62 -8.05 -24.36
CA SER A 97 -8.52 -8.92 -24.79
C SER A 97 -9.06 -10.00 -25.72
N SER A 98 -8.26 -10.46 -26.69
CA SER A 98 -8.65 -11.51 -27.64
C SER A 98 -9.00 -12.84 -26.95
N ASP A 99 -9.82 -13.70 -27.58
CA ASP A 99 -10.35 -14.97 -27.01
C ASP A 99 -9.30 -15.92 -26.39
N ARG A 100 -8.03 -15.80 -26.79
CA ARG A 100 -6.90 -16.56 -26.22
C ARG A 100 -6.47 -16.03 -24.85
N TYR A 101 -6.67 -14.75 -24.59
CA TYR A 101 -6.32 -14.07 -23.35
C TYR A 101 -7.30 -14.37 -22.21
N ASP A 102 -8.56 -14.68 -22.54
CA ASP A 102 -9.61 -15.00 -21.55
C ASP A 102 -9.28 -16.20 -20.66
N ARG A 103 -8.58 -17.20 -21.20
CA ARG A 103 -8.18 -18.38 -20.42
C ARG A 103 -7.07 -18.03 -19.42
N THR A 104 -6.08 -17.26 -19.85
CA THR A 104 -4.99 -16.75 -18.99
C THR A 104 -5.52 -15.77 -17.94
N ARG A 105 -6.52 -14.95 -18.31
CA ARG A 105 -7.18 -13.97 -17.44
C ARG A 105 -7.91 -14.63 -16.26
N ARG A 106 -8.62 -15.74 -16.48
CA ARG A 106 -9.29 -16.49 -15.40
C ARG A 106 -8.31 -17.08 -14.38
N VAL A 107 -7.15 -17.56 -14.84
CA VAL A 107 -6.10 -18.09 -13.95
C VAL A 107 -5.44 -16.95 -13.18
N TRP A 108 -5.18 -15.83 -13.85
CA TRP A 108 -4.65 -14.60 -13.24
C TRP A 108 -5.58 -14.04 -12.15
N GLU A 109 -6.89 -14.02 -12.38
CA GLU A 109 -7.86 -13.51 -11.42
C GLU A 109 -7.86 -14.26 -10.09
N ARG A 110 -7.56 -15.56 -10.10
CA ARG A 110 -7.58 -16.39 -8.89
C ARG A 110 -6.22 -16.46 -8.20
N TYR A 111 -5.14 -16.61 -8.97
CA TYR A 111 -3.80 -16.83 -8.42
C TYR A 111 -2.90 -15.58 -8.52
N GLY A 112 -3.03 -14.82 -9.60
CA GLY A 112 -2.27 -13.58 -9.82
C GLY A 112 -2.68 -12.47 -8.87
N LEU A 113 -3.98 -12.22 -8.70
CA LEU A 113 -4.48 -11.19 -7.77
C LEU A 113 -4.12 -11.50 -6.32
N THR A 114 -4.32 -12.74 -5.90
CA THR A 114 -3.95 -13.19 -4.55
C THR A 114 -2.43 -13.10 -4.35
N GLY A 115 -1.64 -13.58 -5.30
CA GLY A 115 -0.19 -13.50 -5.26
C GLY A 115 0.31 -12.06 -5.22
N LEU A 116 -0.24 -11.16 -6.04
CA LEU A 116 0.09 -9.73 -6.00
C LEU A 116 -0.30 -9.09 -4.67
N ALA A 117 -1.46 -9.41 -4.10
CA ALA A 117 -1.88 -8.80 -2.84
C ALA A 117 -0.93 -9.14 -1.67
N PHE A 118 -0.36 -10.34 -1.66
CA PHE A 118 0.56 -10.77 -0.60
C PHE A 118 2.03 -10.54 -0.93
N ALA A 119 2.50 -10.85 -2.14
CA ALA A 119 3.91 -10.68 -2.50
C ALA A 119 4.23 -9.30 -3.11
N GLY A 120 3.23 -8.68 -3.75
CA GLY A 120 3.39 -7.39 -4.41
C GLY A 120 3.89 -6.26 -3.50
N PRO A 121 3.36 -6.07 -2.28
CA PRO A 121 3.83 -5.03 -1.38
C PRO A 121 5.33 -5.07 -1.11
N ILE A 122 5.93 -6.25 -1.00
CA ILE A 122 7.39 -6.37 -0.81
C ILE A 122 8.14 -6.09 -2.12
N LEU A 123 7.65 -6.62 -3.24
CA LEU A 123 8.40 -6.64 -4.51
C LEU A 123 8.33 -5.30 -5.26
N ALA A 124 7.18 -4.64 -5.20
CA ALA A 124 6.87 -3.45 -5.97
C ALA A 124 6.36 -2.30 -5.10
N GLY A 125 6.06 -2.54 -3.83
CA GLY A 125 5.38 -1.57 -3.00
C GLY A 125 3.85 -1.61 -3.14
N ILE A 126 3.15 -1.06 -2.15
CA ILE A 126 1.69 -1.19 -2.02
C ILE A 126 0.96 -0.48 -3.16
N HIS A 127 1.40 0.73 -3.52
CA HIS A 127 0.74 1.55 -4.54
C HIS A 127 0.96 1.02 -5.96
N LEU A 128 2.17 0.55 -6.29
CA LEU A 128 2.44 -0.07 -7.59
C LEU A 128 1.70 -1.41 -7.72
N THR A 129 1.68 -2.21 -6.66
CA THR A 129 0.87 -3.44 -6.60
C THR A 129 -0.59 -3.15 -6.87
N ALA A 130 -1.15 -2.12 -6.24
CA ALA A 130 -2.54 -1.72 -6.46
C ALA A 130 -2.79 -1.27 -7.90
N LEU A 131 -1.88 -0.52 -8.50
CA LEU A 131 -1.98 -0.11 -9.89
C LEU A 131 -1.93 -1.31 -10.85
N LEU A 132 -0.95 -2.20 -10.67
CA LEU A 132 -0.81 -3.43 -11.48
C LEU A 132 -2.04 -4.32 -11.36
N ALA A 133 -2.54 -4.51 -10.13
CA ALA A 133 -3.75 -5.29 -9.88
C ALA A 133 -5.01 -4.61 -10.42
N ALA A 134 -5.07 -3.27 -10.44
CA ALA A 134 -6.17 -2.51 -11.05
C ALA A 134 -6.20 -2.63 -12.57
N VAL A 135 -5.03 -2.60 -13.22
CA VAL A 135 -4.87 -2.72 -14.66
C VAL A 135 -5.11 -4.16 -15.13
N ALA A 136 -4.54 -5.14 -14.43
CA ALA A 136 -4.63 -6.54 -14.81
C ALA A 136 -5.91 -7.23 -14.31
N GLY A 137 -6.55 -6.67 -13.28
CA GLY A 137 -7.80 -7.19 -12.72
C GLY A 137 -9.01 -6.85 -13.59
N SER A 138 -9.92 -7.81 -13.78
CA SER A 138 -11.17 -7.60 -14.50
C SER A 138 -12.28 -7.03 -13.62
N ASN A 139 -12.26 -7.35 -12.32
CA ASN A 139 -13.30 -7.00 -11.39
C ASN A 139 -12.72 -6.18 -10.23
N GLY A 140 -12.85 -4.87 -10.35
CA GLY A 140 -12.26 -3.96 -9.38
C GLY A 140 -12.77 -4.12 -7.94
N ARG A 141 -13.97 -4.69 -7.72
CA ARG A 141 -14.44 -5.04 -6.36
C ARG A 141 -13.65 -6.19 -5.77
N VAL A 142 -13.41 -7.24 -6.56
CA VAL A 142 -12.61 -8.41 -6.15
C VAL A 142 -11.16 -8.01 -5.98
N THR A 143 -10.62 -7.20 -6.91
CA THR A 143 -9.29 -6.60 -6.78
C THR A 143 -9.15 -5.83 -5.47
N LEU A 144 -10.10 -4.94 -5.16
CA LEU A 144 -10.07 -4.17 -3.91
C LEU A 144 -10.15 -5.07 -2.68
N ALA A 145 -11.03 -6.08 -2.69
CA ALA A 145 -11.14 -7.01 -1.56
C ALA A 145 -9.81 -7.72 -1.29
N TRP A 146 -9.17 -8.29 -2.32
CA TRP A 146 -7.89 -8.97 -2.15
C TRP A 146 -6.76 -8.04 -1.72
N LEU A 147 -6.65 -6.87 -2.34
CA LEU A 147 -5.64 -5.88 -1.94
C LEU A 147 -5.84 -5.42 -0.50
N THR A 148 -7.09 -5.23 -0.07
CA THR A 148 -7.41 -4.83 1.32
C THR A 148 -7.05 -5.95 2.31
N VAL A 149 -7.37 -7.21 1.99
CA VAL A 149 -7.01 -8.36 2.83
C VAL A 149 -5.50 -8.54 2.93
N GLY A 150 -4.78 -8.47 1.80
CA GLY A 150 -3.32 -8.56 1.78
C GLY A 150 -2.67 -7.41 2.56
N LEU A 151 -3.16 -6.19 2.36
CA LEU A 151 -2.72 -5.01 3.11
C LEU A 151 -2.98 -5.16 4.62
N ALA A 152 -4.15 -5.66 5.02
CA ALA A 152 -4.46 -5.88 6.44
C ALA A 152 -3.49 -6.88 7.07
N ALA A 153 -3.22 -8.00 6.38
CA ALA A 153 -2.25 -8.99 6.82
C ALA A 153 -0.86 -8.37 6.97
N TRP A 154 -0.42 -7.55 6.01
CA TRP A 154 0.86 -6.85 6.08
C TRP A 154 0.91 -5.82 7.19
N THR A 155 -0.14 -5.05 7.42
CA THR A 155 -0.19 -4.09 8.53
C THR A 155 -0.05 -4.81 9.86
N VAL A 156 -0.78 -5.91 10.07
CA VAL A 156 -0.66 -6.73 11.29
C VAL A 156 0.75 -7.28 11.44
N ALA A 157 1.33 -7.81 10.37
CA ALA A 157 2.71 -8.29 10.37
C ALA A 157 3.72 -7.20 10.72
N LEU A 158 3.57 -5.99 10.17
CA LEU A 158 4.46 -4.85 10.44
C LEU A 158 4.36 -4.34 11.86
N VAL A 159 3.14 -4.17 12.37
CA VAL A 159 2.92 -3.78 13.76
C VAL A 159 3.53 -4.83 14.70
N GLY A 160 3.23 -6.11 14.48
CA GLY A 160 3.75 -7.21 15.30
C GLY A 160 5.28 -7.31 15.24
N ALA A 161 5.87 -7.20 14.05
CA ALA A 161 7.32 -7.21 13.86
C ALA A 161 7.99 -6.00 14.52
N THR A 162 7.37 -4.82 14.45
CA THR A 162 7.89 -3.61 15.09
C THR A 162 7.88 -3.75 16.60
N VAL A 163 6.74 -4.12 17.19
CA VAL A 163 6.61 -4.32 18.64
C VAL A 163 7.58 -5.40 19.13
N GLY A 164 7.60 -6.56 18.47
CA GLY A 164 8.53 -7.65 18.80
C GLY A 164 9.99 -7.24 18.65
N GLY A 165 10.33 -6.48 17.60
CA GLY A 165 11.67 -5.94 17.39
C GLY A 165 12.10 -4.98 18.49
N LEU A 166 11.24 -4.04 18.90
CA LEU A 166 11.53 -3.07 19.96
C LEU A 166 11.69 -3.74 21.33
N SER A 167 10.87 -4.75 21.64
CA SER A 167 11.00 -5.51 22.89
C SER A 167 12.27 -6.35 22.93
N LEU A 168 12.70 -6.94 21.81
CA LEU A 168 13.98 -7.65 21.71
C LEU A 168 15.19 -6.73 21.91
N LEU A 169 15.06 -5.46 21.51
CA LEU A 169 16.07 -4.42 21.70
C LEU A 169 16.03 -3.81 23.12
N GLY A 170 15.07 -4.19 23.96
CA GLY A 170 14.92 -3.69 25.33
C GLY A 170 14.43 -2.25 25.42
N VAL A 171 13.84 -1.71 24.34
CA VAL A 171 13.37 -0.31 24.24
C VAL A 171 11.89 -0.18 24.61
N ALA A 172 11.14 -1.29 24.62
CA ALA A 172 9.69 -1.33 24.87
C ALA A 172 9.31 -2.43 25.89
#